data_AF-F3G8Y2-F1
#
_entry.id   AF-F3G8Y2-F1
#
_cell.length_a   1.000
_cell.length_b   1.000
_cell.length_c   1.000
_cell.angle_alpha   90.00
_cell.angle_beta   90.00
_cell.angle_gamma   90.00
#
_symmetry.space_group_name_H-M   'P 1'
#
loop_
_entity.id
_entity.type
_entity.pdbx_description
1 polymer ?
#
loop_
_entity_poly.entity_id
_entity_poly.type
_entity_poly.pdbx_seq_one_letter_code
_entity_poly.pdbx_strand_id
1 'polypeptide(L)'
;EAFGVEVASAVACLSKNLIVPFSEALYFAGIARHSKEAASVKLCDRITNLQSAPSTWKKAKRASYLVESAQILAALGHANGYLRQRLIDTMARYEALYVDGFEG
;
A
#
# COMPACT_ATOMS: atom_id res chain seq x y z
N GLU A 1 -24.47 -7.41 14.11
CA GLU A 1 -23.20 -7.27 13.38
C GLU A 1 -23.09 -8.37 12.34
N ALA A 2 -22.62 -8.08 11.11
CA ALA A 2 -22.61 -9.04 10.00
C ALA A 2 -21.34 -9.90 9.91
N PHE A 3 -20.20 -9.41 10.43
CA PHE A 3 -18.87 -10.04 10.23
C PHE A 3 -18.04 -10.17 11.51
N GLY A 4 -18.58 -9.77 12.67
CA GLY A 4 -17.91 -9.83 13.97
C GLY A 4 -16.86 -8.73 14.21
N VAL A 5 -16.42 -8.63 15.46
CA VAL A 5 -15.54 -7.57 15.97
C VAL A 5 -14.14 -7.59 15.33
N GLU A 6 -13.60 -8.78 15.07
CA GLU A 6 -12.25 -8.93 14.51
C GLU A 6 -12.16 -8.33 13.10
N VAL A 7 -13.13 -8.64 12.25
CA VAL A 7 -13.23 -8.09 10.89
C VAL A 7 -13.49 -6.58 10.93
N ALA A 8 -14.42 -6.14 11.79
CA ALA A 8 -14.72 -4.72 11.94
C ALA A 8 -13.48 -3.91 12.38
N SER A 9 -12.70 -4.44 13.32
CA SER A 9 -11.46 -3.81 13.80
C SER A 9 -10.38 -3.74 12.73
N ALA A 10 -10.20 -4.80 11.94
CA ALA A 10 -9.27 -4.79 10.81
C ALA A 10 -9.67 -3.76 9.73
N VAL A 11 -10.97 -3.68 9.40
CA VAL A 11 -11.50 -2.67 8.46
C VAL A 11 -11.30 -1.25 8.99
N ALA A 12 -11.55 -1.02 10.27
CA ALA A 12 -11.33 0.27 10.90
C ALA A 12 -9.84 0.68 10.85
N CYS A 13 -8.94 -0.25 11.17
CA CYS A 13 -7.49 -0.04 11.11
C CYS A 13 -7.01 0.31 9.69
N LEU A 14 -7.62 -0.29 8.66
CA LEU A 14 -7.30 -0.02 7.26
C LEU A 14 -7.94 1.27 6.71
N SER A 15 -8.83 1.93 7.46
CA SER A 15 -9.56 3.11 7.02
C SER A 15 -8.84 4.41 7.37
N LYS A 16 -8.21 5.06 6.37
CA LYS A 16 -7.42 6.31 6.55
C LYS A 16 -8.19 7.43 7.25
N ASN A 17 -9.49 7.55 7.03
CA ASN A 17 -10.33 8.63 7.58
C ASN A 17 -10.52 8.56 9.10
N LEU A 18 -10.15 7.44 9.73
CA LEU A 18 -10.23 7.26 11.19
C LEU A 18 -8.93 7.67 11.90
N ILE A 19 -7.89 8.10 11.17
CA ILE A 19 -6.61 8.53 11.72
C ILE A 19 -6.55 10.06 11.74
N VAL A 20 -6.63 10.66 12.93
CA VAL A 20 -6.64 12.12 13.12
C VAL A 20 -5.62 12.53 14.20
N PRO A 21 -4.66 13.42 13.89
CA PRO A 21 -4.32 13.93 12.55
C PRO A 21 -3.75 12.83 11.65
N PHE A 22 -4.01 12.91 10.34
CA PHE A 22 -3.50 11.90 9.40
C PHE A 22 -1.98 12.00 9.25
N SER A 23 -1.32 10.85 9.38
CA SER A 23 0.09 10.66 9.07
C SER A 23 0.27 9.26 8.50
N GLU A 24 0.96 9.15 7.36
CA GLU A 24 1.25 7.87 6.72
C GLU A 24 2.06 6.97 7.66
N ALA A 25 3.04 7.53 8.36
CA ALA A 25 3.85 6.79 9.34
C ALA A 25 2.99 6.23 10.49
N LEU A 26 2.08 7.04 11.05
CA LEU A 26 1.19 6.59 12.12
C LEU A 26 0.19 5.54 11.61
N TYR A 27 -0.34 5.73 10.41
CA TYR A 27 -1.27 4.79 9.79
C TYR A 27 -0.61 3.43 9.53
N PHE A 28 0.59 3.40 8.92
CA PHE A 28 1.30 2.15 8.67
C PHE A 28 1.73 1.47 9.98
N ALA A 29 2.19 2.23 10.97
CA ALA A 29 2.51 1.69 12.29
C ALA A 29 1.27 1.11 12.99
N GLY A 30 0.10 1.74 12.83
CA GLY A 30 -1.17 1.23 13.34
C GLY A 30 -1.54 -0.12 12.72
N ILE A 31 -1.42 -0.25 11.40
CA ILE A 31 -1.65 -1.53 10.69
C ILE A 31 -0.67 -2.61 11.17
N ALA A 32 0.62 -2.29 11.26
CA ALA A 32 1.65 -3.23 11.71
C ALA A 32 1.40 -3.75 13.13
N ARG A 33 0.91 -2.88 14.03
CA ARG A 33 0.57 -3.23 15.41
C ARG A 33 -0.74 -3.99 15.55
N HIS A 34 -1.69 -3.79 14.63
CA HIS A 34 -3.01 -4.42 14.70
C HIS A 34 -2.93 -5.92 14.44
N SER A 35 -2.52 -6.34 13.23
CA SER A 35 -2.38 -7.77 12.90
C SER A 35 -1.62 -8.01 11.61
N LYS A 36 -1.07 -9.24 11.45
CA LYS A 36 -0.40 -9.66 10.21
C LYS A 36 -1.38 -9.77 9.03
N GLU A 37 -2.64 -10.10 9.30
CA GLU A 37 -3.72 -10.20 8.32
C GLU A 37 -4.05 -8.82 7.76
N ALA A 38 -4.21 -7.80 8.61
CA ALA A 38 -4.44 -6.42 8.16
C ALA A 38 -3.26 -5.90 7.34
N ALA A 39 -2.02 -6.16 7.79
CA ALA A 39 -0.82 -5.83 7.04
C ALA A 39 -0.78 -6.54 5.68
N SER A 40 -1.13 -7.82 5.63
CA SER A 40 -1.20 -8.60 4.38
C SER A 40 -2.26 -8.07 3.43
N VAL A 41 -3.44 -7.70 3.93
CA VAL A 41 -4.49 -7.04 3.12
C VAL A 41 -3.97 -5.73 2.53
N LYS A 42 -3.23 -4.93 3.30
CA LYS A 42 -2.66 -3.68 2.79
C LYS A 42 -1.60 -3.88 1.72
N LEU A 43 -0.76 -4.91 1.87
CA LEU A 43 0.21 -5.31 0.84
C LEU A 43 -0.52 -5.73 -0.46
N CYS A 44 -1.56 -6.56 -0.35
CA CYS A 44 -2.39 -6.97 -1.49
C CYS A 44 -3.06 -5.77 -2.17
N ASP A 45 -3.67 -4.87 -1.40
CA ASP A 45 -4.25 -3.61 -1.90
C ASP A 45 -3.22 -2.81 -2.71
N ARG A 46 -2.01 -2.62 -2.18
CA ARG A 46 -0.97 -1.87 -2.89
C ARG A 46 -0.48 -2.58 -4.15
N ILE A 47 -0.33 -3.91 -4.12
CA ILE A 47 0.04 -4.69 -5.31
C ILE A 47 -1.00 -4.52 -6.42
N THR A 48 -2.29 -4.57 -6.08
CA THR A 48 -3.39 -4.34 -7.04
C THR A 48 -3.34 -2.93 -7.60
N ASN A 49 -3.14 -1.91 -6.74
CA ASN A 49 -3.09 -0.51 -7.18
C ASN A 49 -1.89 -0.17 -8.09
N LEU A 50 -0.81 -0.95 -8.01
CA LEU A 50 0.36 -0.81 -8.89
C LEU A 50 0.29 -1.67 -10.16
N GLN A 51 -0.84 -2.33 -10.44
CA GLN A 51 -1.00 -3.04 -11.72
C GLN A 51 -1.08 -2.08 -12.91
N SER A 52 -1.63 -0.88 -12.70
CA SER A 52 -1.72 0.16 -13.74
C SER A 52 -1.80 1.56 -13.13
N ALA A 53 -1.27 2.57 -13.82
CA ALA A 53 -1.48 3.97 -13.46
C ALA A 53 -2.67 4.56 -14.24
N PRO A 54 -3.53 5.39 -13.61
CA PRO A 54 -4.51 6.18 -14.34
C PRO A 54 -3.86 7.07 -15.40
N SER A 55 -4.47 7.16 -16.58
CA SER A 55 -3.95 7.97 -17.70
C SER A 55 -3.88 9.46 -17.37
N THR A 56 -4.76 9.95 -16.50
CA THR A 56 -4.82 11.33 -16.04
C THR A 56 -3.69 11.70 -15.07
N TRP A 57 -2.94 10.73 -14.53
CA TRP A 57 -1.86 11.02 -13.58
C TRP A 57 -0.61 11.52 -14.31
N LYS A 58 -0.18 12.73 -13.92
CA LYS A 58 1.14 13.25 -14.26
C LYS A 58 2.26 12.38 -13.68
N LYS A 59 3.44 12.39 -14.30
CA LYS A 59 4.65 11.66 -13.85
C LYS A 59 4.95 11.87 -12.35
N ALA A 60 4.86 13.11 -11.86
CA ALA A 60 5.08 13.42 -10.44
C ALA A 60 4.12 12.66 -9.49
N LYS A 61 2.85 12.49 -9.88
CA LYS A 61 1.88 11.75 -9.06
C LYS A 61 2.20 10.25 -9.04
N ARG A 62 2.62 9.69 -10.17
CA ARG A 62 3.05 8.28 -10.31
C ARG A 62 4.29 8.01 -9.46
N ALA A 63 5.29 8.89 -9.53
CA ALA A 63 6.51 8.82 -8.72
C ALA A 63 6.19 8.91 -7.21
N SER A 64 5.34 9.86 -6.80
CA SER A 64 4.88 9.96 -5.41
C SER A 64 4.16 8.68 -4.95
N TYR A 65 3.38 8.04 -5.82
CA TYR A 65 2.70 6.79 -5.51
C TYR A 65 3.67 5.63 -5.33
N LEU A 66 4.78 5.61 -6.08
CA LEU A 66 5.87 4.65 -5.90
C LEU A 66 6.60 4.85 -4.56
N VAL A 67 6.85 6.11 -4.17
CA VAL A 67 7.43 6.45 -2.85
C VAL A 67 6.53 5.97 -1.70
N GLU A 68 5.21 6.22 -1.76
CA GLU A 68 4.26 5.69 -0.76
C GLU A 68 4.32 4.15 -0.71
N SER A 69 4.46 3.50 -1.88
CA SER A 69 4.56 2.03 -1.97
C SER A 69 5.81 1.50 -1.27
N ALA A 70 6.94 2.19 -1.38
CA ALA A 70 8.17 1.86 -0.68
C ALA A 70 8.03 1.99 0.83
N GLN A 71 7.32 3.02 1.31
CA GLN A 71 7.04 3.20 2.73
C GLN A 71 6.13 2.09 3.27
N ILE A 72 5.11 1.69 2.52
CA ILE A 72 4.24 0.55 2.86
C ILE A 72 5.07 -0.74 2.96
N LEU A 73 5.94 -1.00 1.98
CA LEU A 73 6.80 -2.18 1.97
C LEU A 73 7.73 -2.19 3.19
N ALA A 74 8.35 -1.06 3.53
CA ALA A 74 9.23 -0.93 4.68
C ALA A 74 8.50 -1.19 6.00
N ALA A 75 7.28 -0.65 6.15
CA ALA A 75 6.50 -0.78 7.37
C ALA A 75 5.87 -2.17 7.52
N LEU A 76 5.34 -2.76 6.44
CA LEU A 76 4.45 -3.93 6.50
C LEU A 76 5.03 -5.20 5.88
N GLY A 77 6.13 -5.11 5.13
CA GLY A 77 6.70 -6.24 4.40
C GLY A 77 7.13 -7.43 5.27
N HIS A 78 7.34 -7.21 6.58
CA HIS A 78 7.63 -8.29 7.52
C HIS A 78 6.43 -9.23 7.79
N ALA A 79 5.21 -8.81 7.45
CA ALA A 79 4.01 -9.60 7.69
C ALA A 79 3.93 -10.87 6.83
N ASN A 80 4.48 -10.83 5.61
CA ASN A 80 4.45 -11.95 4.68
C ASN A 80 5.58 -11.84 3.63
N GLY A 81 6.51 -12.80 3.65
CA GLY A 81 7.68 -12.79 2.76
C GLY A 81 7.34 -12.88 1.27
N TYR A 82 6.30 -13.64 0.90
CA TYR A 82 5.86 -13.74 -0.49
C TYR A 82 5.26 -12.43 -0.99
N LEU A 83 4.36 -11.81 -0.20
CA LEU A 83 3.77 -10.51 -0.57
C LEU A 83 4.82 -9.40 -0.61
N ARG A 84 5.81 -9.43 0.28
CA ARG A 84 6.97 -8.53 0.25
C ARG A 84 7.68 -8.59 -1.09
N GLN A 85 8.08 -9.80 -1.53
CA GLN A 85 8.78 -9.96 -2.80
C GLN A 85 7.90 -9.54 -3.98
N ARG A 86 6.63 -9.96 -3.98
CA ARG A 86 5.69 -9.58 -5.04
C ARG A 86 5.50 -8.08 -5.15
N LEU A 87 5.48 -7.34 -4.04
CA LEU A 87 5.39 -5.87 -4.06
C LEU A 87 6.67 -5.23 -4.60
N ILE A 88 7.87 -5.74 -4.25
CA ILE A 88 9.14 -5.28 -4.82
C ILE A 88 9.12 -5.41 -6.35
N ASP A 89 8.78 -6.60 -6.86
CA ASP A 89 8.75 -6.85 -8.31
C ASP A 89 7.70 -5.99 -9.02
N THR A 90 6.56 -5.77 -8.35
CA THR A 90 5.47 -4.93 -8.85
C THR A 90 5.88 -3.45 -8.93
N MET A 91 6.59 -2.95 -7.93
CA MET A 91 7.11 -1.58 -7.90
C MET A 91 8.12 -1.35 -9.04
N ALA A 92 9.07 -2.26 -9.23
CA ALA A 92 10.06 -2.17 -10.30
C ALA A 92 9.40 -2.14 -11.69
N ARG A 93 8.39 -3.00 -11.92
CA ARG A 93 7.61 -2.98 -13.16
C ARG A 93 6.85 -1.67 -13.35
N TYR A 94 6.20 -1.16 -12.29
CA TYR A 94 5.45 0.09 -12.35
C TYR A 94 6.37 1.27 -12.67
N GLU A 95 7.55 1.34 -12.04
CA GLU A 95 8.57 2.36 -12.30
C GLU A 95 8.97 2.38 -13.77
N ALA A 96 9.37 1.23 -14.32
CA ALA A 96 9.77 1.10 -15.72
C ALA A 96 8.68 1.55 -16.71
N LEU A 97 7.40 1.24 -16.43
CA LEU A 97 6.28 1.55 -17.32
C LEU A 97 5.76 2.98 -17.19
N TYR A 98 5.77 3.54 -15.97
CA TYR A 98 4.96 4.72 -15.65
C TYR A 98 5.76 5.90 -15.11
N VAL A 99 7.00 5.68 -14.68
CA VAL A 99 7.90 6.71 -14.12
C VAL A 99 9.08 6.94 -15.06
N ASP A 100 9.78 5.86 -15.44
CA ASP A 100 10.98 5.92 -16.28
C ASP A 100 10.68 5.81 -17.78
N GLY A 101 9.48 5.34 -18.13
CA GLY A 101 9.04 5.18 -19.51
C GLY A 101 9.16 6.45 -20.35
N PHE A 102 9.68 6.26 -21.57
CA PHE A 102 10.00 7.27 -22.59
C PHE A 102 8.94 8.38 -22.72
N GLU A 103 9.38 9.63 -22.63
CA GLU A 103 8.72 10.73 -23.34
C GLU A 103 8.90 10.45 -24.84
N GLY A 104 7.87 9.87 -25.45
CA GLY A 104 7.73 9.83 -26.91
C GLY A 104 7.11 11.12 -27.42
#